data_AF-A0A8J8PMK3-F1
#
_entry.id   AF-A0A8J8PMK3-F1
#
_cell.length_a   1.000
_cell.length_b   1.000
_cell.length_c   1.000
_cell.angle_alpha   90.00
_cell.angle_beta   90.00
_cell.angle_gamma   90.00
#
_symmetry.space_group_name_H-M   'P 1'
#
loop_
_entity.id
_entity.type
_entity.pdbx_description
1 polymer ?
#
loop_
_entity_poly.entity_id
_entity_poly.type
_entity_poly.pdbx_seq_one_letter_code
_entity_poly.pdbx_strand_id
1 'polypeptide(L)'
;ALRKSGKFTLEGILEILNSIEDTSYWIRDVKYALLRKIFILFSESASKLFSTEDTSISKFLENFSRSTIINLSFLTNVKLRKLYALFLVKMITEVYIRAKPKQKMFIILDEAQNYFNKDGNEFIDRLVSEIRKYNIGLCFVTQSPSLISQNVIKNTNIKIIHTIKSDV
;
A
#
# COMPACT_ATOMS: atom_id res chain seq x y z
N ALA A 1 -16.99 15.49 -10.29
CA ALA A 1 -17.79 15.68 -9.08
C ALA A 1 -16.99 15.67 -7.77
N LEU A 2 -15.70 15.26 -7.74
CA LEU A 2 -14.82 15.48 -6.58
C LEU A 2 -14.05 16.80 -6.75
N ARG A 3 -14.76 17.93 -6.67
CA ARG A 3 -14.16 19.27 -6.64
C ARG A 3 -14.10 19.74 -5.19
N LYS A 4 -12.88 20.03 -4.70
CA LYS A 4 -12.59 20.85 -3.51
C LYS A 4 -13.56 20.70 -2.32
N SER A 5 -13.84 19.48 -1.86
CA SER A 5 -14.36 19.34 -0.49
C SER A 5 -13.18 19.51 0.48
N GLY A 6 -13.44 20.11 1.65
CA GLY A 6 -12.47 20.41 2.69
C GLY A 6 -11.69 19.18 3.19
N LYS A 7 -10.81 19.40 4.19
CA LYS A 7 -9.96 18.36 4.80
C LYS A 7 -10.69 17.01 4.86
N PHE A 8 -10.07 15.97 4.30
CA PHE A 8 -10.61 14.60 4.31
C PHE A 8 -10.70 14.12 5.76
N THR A 9 -11.88 14.30 6.36
CA THR A 9 -12.18 14.12 7.78
C THR A 9 -13.28 13.08 7.96
N LEU A 10 -13.34 12.47 9.15
CA LEU A 10 -14.37 11.50 9.47
C LEU A 10 -15.74 12.16 9.44
N GLU A 11 -15.82 13.37 10.00
CA GLU A 11 -17.01 14.21 10.05
C GLU A 11 -17.52 14.50 8.62
N GLY A 12 -16.64 14.93 7.71
CA GLY A 12 -17.02 15.19 6.32
C GLY A 12 -17.52 13.95 5.58
N ILE A 13 -16.95 12.76 5.85
CA ILE A 13 -17.48 11.51 5.26
C ILE A 13 -18.83 11.13 5.87
N LEU A 14 -19.00 11.30 7.18
CA LEU A 14 -20.26 11.03 7.86
C LEU A 14 -21.38 11.95 7.34
N GLU A 15 -21.10 13.23 7.14
CA GLU A 15 -22.04 14.19 6.53
C GLU A 15 -22.47 13.74 5.13
N ILE A 16 -21.51 13.38 4.27
CA ILE A 16 -21.80 12.88 2.92
C ILE A 16 -22.67 11.63 2.97
N LEU A 17 -22.36 10.67 3.85
CA LEU A 17 -23.12 9.42 3.93
C LEU A 17 -24.51 9.59 4.52
N ASN A 18 -24.67 10.53 5.46
CA ASN A 18 -25.97 10.88 6.03
C ASN A 18 -26.83 11.68 5.03
N SER A 19 -26.22 12.40 4.08
CA SER A 19 -26.96 13.12 3.02
C SER A 19 -27.61 12.20 1.97
N ILE A 20 -27.13 10.96 1.84
CA ILE A 20 -27.74 9.97 0.96
C ILE A 20 -29.04 9.52 1.62
N GLU A 21 -30.18 9.51 0.92
CA GLU A 21 -31.43 9.05 1.52
C GLU A 21 -31.40 7.54 1.82
N ASP A 22 -31.98 7.16 2.96
CA ASP A 22 -32.16 5.75 3.35
C ASP A 22 -33.39 5.17 2.64
N THR A 23 -33.30 5.01 1.32
CA THR A 23 -34.39 4.49 0.48
C THR A 23 -34.72 3.02 0.77
N SER A 24 -33.82 2.28 1.42
CA SER A 24 -34.02 0.88 1.81
C SER A 24 -33.06 0.44 2.91
N TYR A 25 -33.40 -0.65 3.62
CA TYR A 25 -32.49 -1.30 4.59
C TYR A 25 -31.14 -1.68 3.96
N TRP A 26 -31.14 -2.10 2.69
CA TRP A 26 -29.94 -2.45 1.96
C TRP A 26 -28.98 -1.26 1.77
N ILE A 27 -29.51 -0.07 1.45
CA ILE A 27 -28.69 1.14 1.29
C ILE A 27 -27.98 1.47 2.61
N ARG A 28 -28.67 1.30 3.74
CA ARG A 28 -28.13 1.55 5.07
C ARG A 28 -27.00 0.59 5.42
N ASP A 29 -27.16 -0.69 5.11
CA ASP A 29 -26.11 -1.70 5.34
C ASP A 29 -24.86 -1.44 4.49
N VAL A 30 -25.05 -1.03 3.23
CA VAL A 30 -23.95 -0.64 2.33
C VAL A 30 -23.20 0.59 2.87
N LYS A 31 -23.90 1.61 3.37
CA LYS A 31 -23.27 2.79 4.00
C LYS A 31 -22.40 2.40 5.18
N TYR A 32 -22.93 1.60 6.10
CA TYR A 32 -22.16 1.16 7.26
C TYR A 32 -21.00 0.24 6.89
N ALA A 33 -21.16 -0.59 5.86
CA ALA A 33 -20.06 -1.39 5.33
C ALA A 33 -18.93 -0.53 4.76
N LEU A 34 -19.28 0.54 4.04
CA LEU A 34 -18.31 1.51 3.52
C LEU A 34 -17.63 2.27 4.66
N LEU A 35 -18.38 2.76 5.65
CA LEU A 35 -17.82 3.41 6.84
C LEU A 35 -16.81 2.51 7.54
N ARG A 36 -17.16 1.26 7.82
CA ARG A 36 -16.23 0.30 8.46
C ARG A 36 -14.95 0.09 7.67
N LYS A 37 -15.01 0.14 6.33
CA LYS A 37 -13.82 0.02 5.47
C LYS A 37 -12.93 1.27 5.52
N ILE A 38 -13.53 2.46 5.51
CA ILE A 38 -12.80 3.73 5.47
C ILE A 38 -12.31 4.15 6.86
N PHE A 39 -13.02 3.77 7.94
CA PHE A 39 -12.74 4.17 9.32
C PHE A 39 -11.29 4.01 9.75
N ILE A 40 -10.59 3.00 9.20
CA ILE A 40 -9.16 2.77 9.46
C ILE A 40 -8.26 3.98 9.13
N LEU A 41 -8.64 4.78 8.12
CA LEU A 41 -7.93 5.99 7.69
C LEU A 41 -8.07 7.15 8.69
N PHE A 42 -9.06 7.09 9.57
CA PHE A 42 -9.34 8.12 10.57
C PHE A 42 -8.79 7.76 11.96
N SER A 43 -8.12 6.63 12.11
CA SER A 43 -7.34 6.36 13.32
C SER A 43 -6.25 7.41 13.50
N GLU A 44 -5.89 7.71 14.75
CA GLU A 44 -4.82 8.67 15.05
C GLU A 44 -3.51 8.31 14.33
N SER A 45 -3.15 7.02 14.31
CA SER A 45 -1.98 6.53 13.59
C SER A 45 -2.08 6.80 12.09
N ALA A 46 -3.22 6.51 11.46
CA ALA A 46 -3.41 6.76 10.03
C ALA A 46 -3.37 8.26 9.72
N SER A 47 -4.03 9.09 10.54
CA SER A 47 -4.03 10.54 10.36
C SER A 47 -2.60 11.11 10.37
N LYS A 48 -1.73 10.64 11.29
CA LYS A 48 -0.31 11.01 11.32
C LYS A 48 0.48 10.50 10.10
N LEU A 49 0.19 9.28 9.64
CA LEU A 49 0.90 8.67 8.51
C LEU A 49 0.57 9.29 7.15
N PHE A 50 -0.68 9.74 6.98
CA PHE A 50 -1.20 10.29 5.72
C PHE A 50 -1.34 11.81 5.75
N SER A 51 -0.85 12.49 6.79
CA SER A 51 -0.87 13.95 6.86
C SER A 51 0.02 14.55 5.77
N THR A 52 -0.49 15.57 5.09
CA THR A 52 0.23 16.28 4.03
C THR A 52 0.99 17.50 4.54
N GLU A 53 0.86 17.83 5.83
CA GLU A 53 1.33 19.10 6.40
C GLU A 53 2.87 19.16 6.53
N ASP A 54 3.56 18.02 6.71
CA ASP A 54 4.99 18.03 7.04
C ASP A 54 5.96 17.46 5.99
N THR A 55 5.48 16.91 4.88
CA THR A 55 6.38 16.31 3.88
C THR A 55 5.91 16.57 2.46
N SER A 56 6.62 17.45 1.75
CA SER A 56 6.67 17.32 0.30
C SER A 56 7.24 15.92 0.01
N ILE A 57 6.49 15.10 -0.71
CA ILE A 57 6.89 13.74 -1.07
C ILE A 57 8.27 13.73 -1.74
N SER A 58 8.62 14.81 -2.47
CA SER A 58 9.95 15.00 -3.04
C SER A 58 11.04 15.11 -1.97
N LYS A 59 10.81 15.88 -0.89
CA LYS A 59 11.74 16.02 0.24
C LYS A 59 11.88 14.72 1.03
N PHE A 60 10.78 13.97 1.19
CA PHE A 60 10.83 12.64 1.79
C PHE A 60 11.82 11.75 1.03
N LEU A 61 11.82 11.81 -0.30
CA LEU A 61 12.73 11.03 -1.14
C LEU A 61 14.16 11.57 -1.23
N GLU A 62 14.37 12.88 -1.08
CA GLU A 62 15.70 13.48 -0.94
C GLU A 62 16.43 12.96 0.32
N ASN A 63 15.68 12.61 1.37
CA ASN A 63 16.23 12.01 2.58
C ASN A 63 16.65 10.54 2.40
N PHE A 64 16.32 9.89 1.28
CA PHE A 64 16.76 8.52 1.04
C PHE A 64 18.23 8.55 0.62
N SER A 65 19.08 8.03 1.51
CA SER A 65 20.45 7.71 1.13
C SER A 65 20.47 6.58 0.09
N ARG A 66 21.67 6.18 -0.37
CA ARG A 66 21.86 5.07 -1.31
C ARG A 66 21.18 3.76 -0.83
N SER A 67 21.02 3.59 0.48
CA SER A 67 20.29 2.49 1.11
C SER A 67 19.42 3.02 2.25
N THR A 68 18.11 2.81 2.18
CA THR A 68 17.17 3.28 3.21
C THR A 68 16.26 2.16 3.65
N ILE A 69 16.07 2.05 4.97
CA ILE A 69 15.20 1.05 5.60
C ILE A 69 13.98 1.78 6.15
N ILE A 70 12.79 1.35 5.74
CA ILE A 70 11.52 1.83 6.29
C ILE A 70 10.97 0.75 7.21
N ASN A 71 11.02 0.99 8.52
CA ASN A 71 10.48 0.07 9.51
C ASN A 71 8.99 0.34 9.77
N LEU A 72 8.13 -0.65 9.53
CA LEU A 72 6.67 -0.55 9.75
C LEU A 72 6.18 -1.31 11.00
N SER A 73 7.08 -1.86 11.81
CA SER A 73 6.73 -2.67 12.99
C SER A 73 5.93 -1.90 14.06
N PHE A 74 6.12 -0.58 14.14
CA PHE A 74 5.40 0.28 15.08
C PHE A 74 3.88 0.36 14.82
N LEU A 75 3.43 -0.04 13.62
CA LEU A 75 2.01 -0.07 13.26
C LEU A 75 1.36 -1.36 13.73
N THR A 76 0.81 -1.37 14.95
CA THR A 76 0.16 -2.55 15.55
C THR A 76 -1.02 -3.08 14.72
N ASN A 77 -1.80 -2.19 14.10
CA ASN A 77 -2.90 -2.59 13.23
C ASN A 77 -2.38 -3.12 11.89
N VAL A 78 -2.50 -4.44 11.69
CA VAL A 78 -2.02 -5.16 10.49
C VAL A 78 -2.64 -4.63 9.20
N LYS A 79 -3.95 -4.28 9.20
CA LYS A 79 -4.63 -3.74 8.01
C LYS A 79 -4.07 -2.37 7.64
N LEU A 80 -3.83 -1.51 8.64
CA LEU A 80 -3.24 -0.19 8.43
C LEU A 80 -1.78 -0.31 7.95
N ARG A 81 -1.00 -1.20 8.58
CA ARG A 81 0.38 -1.51 8.17
C ARG A 81 0.44 -1.93 6.71
N LYS A 82 -0.46 -2.84 6.29
CA LYS A 82 -0.57 -3.28 4.91
C LYS A 82 -0.93 -2.14 3.96
N LEU A 83 -1.94 -1.36 4.30
CA LEU A 83 -2.37 -0.21 3.49
C LEU A 83 -1.25 0.81 3.31
N TYR A 84 -0.55 1.14 4.40
CA TYR A 84 0.54 2.11 4.38
C TYR A 84 1.75 1.61 3.60
N ALA A 85 2.11 0.32 3.71
CA ALA A 85 3.17 -0.28 2.90
C ALA A 85 2.88 -0.18 1.40
N LEU A 86 1.64 -0.51 0.98
CA LEU A 86 1.20 -0.39 -0.41
C LEU A 86 1.25 1.06 -0.89
N PHE A 87 0.80 1.98 -0.05
CA PHE A 87 0.87 3.42 -0.32
C PHE A 87 2.32 3.90 -0.49
N LEU A 88 3.24 3.50 0.40
CA LEU A 88 4.66 3.86 0.30
C LEU A 88 5.27 3.35 -1.00
N VAL A 89 5.05 2.08 -1.36
CA VAL A 89 5.54 1.52 -2.62
C VAL A 89 5.00 2.32 -3.81
N LYS A 90 3.70 2.63 -3.83
CA LYS A 90 3.08 3.44 -4.88
C LYS A 90 3.69 4.86 -4.95
N MET A 91 3.85 5.50 -3.80
CA MET A 91 4.37 6.86 -3.70
C MET A 91 5.83 6.95 -4.15
N ILE A 92 6.69 6.06 -3.65
CA ILE A 92 8.11 6.00 -4.01
C ILE A 92 8.28 5.74 -5.51
N THR A 93 7.52 4.78 -6.05
CA THR A 93 7.59 4.42 -7.47
C THR A 93 7.12 5.57 -8.36
N GLU A 94 6.02 6.25 -8.02
CA GLU A 94 5.54 7.39 -8.79
C GLU A 94 6.56 8.53 -8.84
N VAL A 95 7.16 8.87 -7.71
CA VAL A 95 8.11 9.99 -7.68
C VAL A 95 9.39 9.62 -8.42
N TYR A 96 9.88 8.40 -8.25
CA TYR A 96 11.03 7.91 -9.01
C TYR A 96 10.75 7.97 -10.53
N ILE A 97 9.58 7.52 -10.98
CA ILE A 97 9.18 7.59 -12.40
C ILE A 97 9.13 9.04 -12.89
N ARG A 98 8.59 9.96 -12.08
CA ARG A 98 8.53 11.40 -12.43
C ARG A 98 9.91 12.04 -12.51
N ALA A 99 10.81 11.68 -11.60
CA ALA A 99 12.18 12.21 -11.57
C ALA A 99 13.04 11.71 -12.74
N LYS A 100 12.64 10.61 -13.41
CA LYS A 100 13.36 9.98 -14.52
C LYS A 100 14.88 9.82 -14.26
N PRO A 101 15.29 9.29 -13.10
CA PRO A 101 16.70 9.20 -12.76
C PRO A 101 17.42 8.19 -13.66
N LYS A 102 18.72 8.42 -13.87
CA LYS A 102 19.58 7.51 -14.65
C LYS A 102 19.90 6.21 -13.89
N GLN A 103 19.91 6.25 -12.56
CA GLN A 103 20.26 5.11 -11.70
C GLN A 103 19.04 4.24 -11.42
N LYS A 104 19.20 2.92 -11.47
CA LYS A 104 18.15 1.94 -11.14
C LYS A 104 17.81 1.98 -9.64
N MET A 105 16.53 1.82 -9.31
CA MET A 105 16.07 1.64 -7.94
C MET A 105 15.77 0.17 -7.67
N PHE A 106 16.03 -0.28 -6.44
CA PHE A 106 15.68 -1.61 -5.99
C PHE A 106 14.87 -1.51 -4.70
N ILE A 107 13.66 -2.07 -4.70
CA ILE A 107 12.77 -2.07 -3.54
C ILE A 107 12.72 -3.50 -3.00
N ILE A 108 13.10 -3.66 -1.74
CA ILE A 108 13.07 -4.93 -1.03
C ILE A 108 11.88 -4.91 -0.08
N LEU A 109 11.01 -5.91 -0.22
CA LEU A 109 9.78 -6.07 0.53
C LEU A 109 9.93 -7.29 1.42
N ASP A 110 10.28 -7.02 2.67
CA ASP A 110 10.41 -8.06 3.69
C ASP A 110 9.05 -8.53 4.20
N GLU A 111 8.98 -9.79 4.63
CA GLU A 111 7.74 -10.44 5.06
C GLU A 111 6.58 -10.26 4.05
N ALA A 112 6.89 -10.42 2.76
CA ALA A 112 6.01 -10.12 1.64
C ALA A 112 4.63 -10.80 1.76
N GLN A 113 4.53 -11.96 2.41
CA GLN A 113 3.25 -12.65 2.62
C GLN A 113 2.22 -11.81 3.40
N ASN A 114 2.66 -10.88 4.24
CA ASN A 114 1.76 -9.97 4.98
C ASN A 114 1.10 -8.92 4.08
N TYR A 115 1.73 -8.61 2.93
CA TYR A 115 1.32 -7.53 2.04
C TYR A 115 0.74 -8.05 0.71
N PHE A 116 1.21 -9.21 0.26
CA PHE A 116 1.00 -9.77 -1.08
C PHE A 116 0.35 -11.16 -1.02
N ASN A 117 -0.81 -11.24 -0.36
CA ASN A 117 -1.52 -12.47 -0.09
C ASN A 117 -2.17 -13.11 -1.34
N LYS A 118 -2.42 -14.41 -1.25
CA LYS A 118 -2.85 -15.32 -2.34
C LYS A 118 -4.07 -14.87 -3.14
N ASP A 119 -5.01 -14.16 -2.51
CA ASP A 119 -6.21 -13.63 -3.18
C ASP A 119 -5.88 -12.58 -4.25
N GLY A 120 -4.63 -12.11 -4.28
CA GLY A 120 -4.16 -11.14 -5.25
C GLY A 120 -4.68 -9.73 -4.94
N ASN A 121 -3.98 -8.75 -5.49
CA ASN A 121 -4.46 -7.39 -5.56
C ASN A 121 -4.08 -6.89 -6.96
N GLU A 122 -5.07 -6.44 -7.72
CA GLU A 122 -4.87 -5.94 -9.09
C GLU A 122 -3.77 -4.87 -9.14
N PHE A 123 -3.68 -4.02 -8.12
CA PHE A 123 -2.63 -3.02 -7.99
C PHE A 123 -1.23 -3.66 -7.96
N ILE A 124 -1.07 -4.75 -7.22
CA ILE A 124 0.20 -5.46 -7.09
C ILE A 124 0.59 -6.15 -8.38
N ASP A 125 -0.33 -6.88 -8.98
CA ASP A 125 -0.02 -7.65 -10.18
C ASP A 125 0.37 -6.72 -11.34
N ARG A 126 -0.27 -5.55 -11.43
CA ARG A 126 0.15 -4.46 -12.33
C ARG A 126 1.51 -3.90 -11.96
N LEU A 127 1.74 -3.61 -10.68
CA LEU A 127 3.03 -3.09 -10.21
C LEU A 127 4.17 -4.05 -10.59
N VAL A 128 4.04 -5.35 -10.31
CA VAL A 128 5.11 -6.33 -10.63
C VAL A 128 5.36 -6.46 -12.13
N SER A 129 4.32 -6.40 -12.96
CA SER A 129 4.45 -6.55 -14.41
C SER A 129 4.99 -5.31 -15.13
N GLU A 130 4.75 -4.10 -14.61
CA GLU A 130 5.09 -2.85 -15.30
C GLU A 130 6.37 -2.19 -14.79
N ILE A 131 6.69 -2.34 -13.51
CA ILE A 131 7.74 -1.58 -12.81
C ILE A 131 9.14 -1.71 -13.43
N ARG A 132 9.40 -2.87 -14.07
CA ARG A 132 10.68 -3.16 -14.73
C ARG A 132 10.95 -2.24 -15.91
N LYS A 133 9.90 -1.75 -16.59
CA LYS A 133 9.97 -0.78 -17.71
C LYS A 133 10.51 0.58 -17.24
N TYR A 134 10.42 0.84 -15.94
CA TYR A 134 10.81 2.08 -15.31
C TYR A 134 12.15 2.00 -14.58
N ASN A 135 13.03 1.01 -14.86
CA ASN A 135 14.31 0.84 -14.14
C ASN A 135 14.19 0.58 -12.63
N ILE A 136 13.02 0.11 -12.17
CA ILE A 136 12.79 -0.28 -10.79
C ILE A 136 12.74 -1.81 -10.69
N GLY A 137 13.55 -2.39 -9.82
CA GLY A 137 13.50 -3.81 -9.45
C GLY A 137 12.76 -4.03 -8.13
N LEU A 138 12.02 -5.14 -8.06
CA LEU A 138 11.37 -5.58 -6.82
C LEU A 138 12.01 -6.88 -6.34
N CYS A 139 12.22 -6.98 -5.04
CA CYS A 139 12.60 -8.19 -4.34
C CYS A 139 11.57 -8.50 -3.27
N PHE A 140 11.02 -9.71 -3.31
CA PHE A 140 10.07 -10.19 -2.30
C PHE A 140 10.80 -11.20 -1.42
N VAL A 141 10.87 -10.93 -0.12
CA VAL A 141 11.41 -11.85 0.88
C VAL A 141 10.25 -12.42 1.67
N THR A 142 10.16 -13.75 1.76
CA THR A 142 9.04 -14.44 2.38
C THR A 142 9.47 -15.78 2.96
N GLN A 143 8.88 -16.14 4.09
CA GLN A 143 9.05 -17.47 4.70
C GLN A 143 7.95 -18.45 4.22
N SER A 144 6.89 -17.95 3.60
CA SER A 144 5.73 -18.73 3.17
C SER A 144 5.41 -18.48 1.69
N PRO A 145 6.22 -19.03 0.76
CA PRO A 145 6.02 -18.82 -0.68
C PRO A 145 4.61 -19.19 -1.18
N SER A 146 3.95 -20.15 -0.53
CA SER A 146 2.58 -20.58 -0.82
C SER A 146 1.51 -19.51 -0.57
N LEU A 147 1.82 -18.48 0.22
CA LEU A 147 0.94 -17.35 0.52
C LEU A 147 1.09 -16.18 -0.47
N ILE A 148 2.09 -16.23 -1.35
CA ILE A 148 2.30 -15.21 -2.38
C ILE A 148 1.42 -15.48 -3.60
N SER A 149 0.91 -14.43 -4.24
CA SER A 149 0.10 -14.57 -5.47
C SER A 149 0.89 -15.25 -6.59
N GLN A 150 0.20 -16.08 -7.38
CA GLN A 150 0.80 -16.77 -8.52
C GLN A 150 1.36 -15.80 -9.57
N ASN A 151 0.73 -14.64 -9.74
CA ASN A 151 1.20 -13.60 -10.65
C ASN A 151 2.55 -13.03 -10.22
N VAL A 152 2.77 -12.78 -8.92
CA VAL A 152 4.06 -12.34 -8.39
C VAL A 152 5.12 -13.43 -8.61
N ILE A 153 4.79 -14.70 -8.32
CA ILE A 153 5.73 -15.82 -8.52
C ILE A 153 6.11 -15.99 -10.00
N LYS A 154 5.18 -15.83 -10.94
CA LYS A 154 5.46 -15.95 -12.38
C LYS A 154 6.30 -14.79 -12.92
N ASN A 155 6.08 -13.57 -12.45
CA ASN A 155 6.79 -12.38 -12.92
C ASN A 155 8.15 -12.15 -12.24
N THR A 156 8.50 -12.94 -11.22
CA THR A 156 9.81 -12.88 -10.56
C THR A 156 10.83 -13.77 -11.27
N ASN A 157 11.71 -13.17 -12.07
CA ASN A 157 12.70 -13.92 -12.86
C ASN A 157 13.76 -14.63 -12.01
N ILE A 158 14.18 -14.02 -10.90
CA ILE A 158 15.22 -14.55 -10.02
C ILE A 158 14.54 -15.10 -8.77
N LYS A 159 14.91 -16.32 -8.39
CA LYS A 159 14.45 -16.99 -7.18
C LYS A 159 15.66 -17.50 -6.41
N ILE A 160 15.83 -17.01 -5.20
CA ILE A 160 16.85 -17.49 -4.26
C ILE A 160 16.10 -18.25 -3.19
N ILE A 161 16.28 -19.57 -3.16
CA ILE A 161 15.55 -20.46 -2.25
C ILE A 161 16.54 -21.01 -1.25
N HIS A 162 16.44 -20.53 -0.01
CA HIS A 162 17.06 -21.17 1.14
C HIS A 162 16.21 -22.35 1.61
N THR A 163 16.70 -23.14 2.57
CA THR A 163 15.99 -24.29 3.10
C THR A 163 14.56 -23.92 3.53
N ILE A 164 13.57 -24.52 2.89
CA ILE A 164 12.17 -24.43 3.29
C ILE A 164 11.90 -25.64 4.18
N LYS A 165 11.78 -25.41 5.48
CA LYS A 165 11.31 -26.43 6.41
C LYS A 165 9.78 -26.36 6.40
N SER A 166 9.14 -27.32 5.74
CA SER A 166 7.73 -27.58 5.99
C SER A 166 7.64 -28.24 7.36
N ASP A 167 6.90 -27.64 8.29
CA ASP A 167 6.44 -28.37 9.46
C ASP A 167 5.57 -29.53 8.94
N VAL A 168 6.15 -30.73 8.94
CA VAL A 168 5.43 -32.01 8.82
C VAL A 168 4.79 -32.30 10.17
#